data_AF-A0A6L2KYJ3-F1
#
_entry.id   AF-A0A6L2KYJ3-F1
#
_cell.length_a   1.000
_cell.length_b   1.000
_cell.length_c   1.000
_cell.angle_alpha   90.00
_cell.angle_beta   90.00
_cell.angle_gamma   90.00
#
_symmetry.space_group_name_H-M   'P 1'
#
loop_
_entity.id
_entity.type
_entity.pdbx_description
1 polymer ?
#
loop_
_entity_poly.entity_id
_entity_poly.type
_entity_poly.pdbx_seq_one_letter_code
_entity_poly.pdbx_strand_id
1 'polypeptide(L)'
;MAMNPSDVRLTILMALQEALDEEACLEEQILSLIHRFADRFTDRKPEINRLNSLPDHSFIEYGRYALGCMTGADMKNATYLKMVKDELLRSMEEKHQLIKNYKEM
;
A
#
# COMPACT_ATOMS: atom_id res chain seq x y z
N MET A 1 10.00 1.95 43.01
CA MET A 1 10.19 3.34 42.55
C MET A 1 8.95 3.72 41.78
N ALA A 2 8.15 4.68 42.27
CA ALA A 2 6.95 5.12 41.56
C ALA A 2 7.38 6.00 40.38
N MET A 3 7.04 5.60 39.15
CA MET A 3 7.29 6.40 37.96
C MET A 3 6.37 7.62 38.00
N ASN A 4 6.91 8.82 37.79
CA ASN A 4 6.10 10.04 37.75
C ASN A 4 5.09 9.92 36.59
N PRO A 5 3.78 10.14 36.81
CA PRO A 5 2.79 10.12 35.73
C PRO A 5 3.15 10.99 34.53
N SER A 6 3.88 12.10 34.75
CA SER A 6 4.38 12.97 33.68
C SER A 6 5.42 12.27 32.78
N ASP A 7 6.30 11.45 33.34
CA ASP A 7 7.36 10.76 32.60
C ASP A 7 6.76 9.63 31.75
N VAL A 8 5.75 8.94 32.28
CA VAL A 8 4.98 7.93 31.55
C VAL A 8 4.22 8.57 30.38
N ARG A 9 3.57 9.72 30.60
CA ARG A 9 2.86 10.46 29.56
C ARG A 9 3.79 10.89 28.42
N LEU A 10 4.96 11.43 28.76
CA LEU A 10 5.96 11.83 27.77
C LEU A 10 6.46 10.63 26.95
N THR A 11 6.74 9.51 27.61
CA THR A 11 7.17 8.27 26.95
C THR A 11 6.12 7.76 25.97
N ILE A 12 4.84 7.75 26.36
CA ILE A 12 3.73 7.34 25.47
C ILE A 12 3.62 8.28 24.27
N LEU A 13 3.70 9.60 24.49
CA LEU A 13 3.63 10.58 23.40
C LEU A 13 4.80 10.42 22.41
N MET A 14 6.01 10.16 22.90
CA MET A 14 7.17 9.89 22.05
C MET A 14 6.97 8.62 21.21
N ALA A 15 6.55 7.52 21.83
CA ALA A 15 6.31 6.26 21.13
C ALA A 15 5.20 6.38 20.07
N LEU A 16 4.12 7.12 20.37
CA LEU A 16 3.05 7.36 19.40
C LEU A 16 3.52 8.22 18.22
N GLN A 17 4.39 9.20 18.46
CA GLN A 17 4.94 10.04 17.39
C GLN A 17 5.90 9.23 16.51
N GLU A 18 6.77 8.42 17.10
CA GLU A 18 7.68 7.54 16.35
C GLU A 18 6.90 6.55 15.47
N ALA A 19 5.85 5.92 16.02
CA ALA A 19 4.99 5.02 15.25
C ALA A 19 4.27 5.74 14.10
N LEU A 20 3.86 7.00 14.28
CA LEU A 20 3.27 7.80 13.19
C LEU A 20 4.27 8.11 12.09
N ASP A 21 5.51 8.44 12.45
CA ASP A 21 6.58 8.73 11.49
C ASP A 21 6.93 7.48 10.66
N GLU A 22 6.97 6.31 11.29
CA GLU A 22 7.14 5.02 10.61
C GLU A 22 5.98 4.71 9.66
N GLU A 23 4.74 4.93 10.11
CA GLU A 23 3.55 4.72 9.28
C GLU A 23 3.46 5.67 8.09
N ALA A 24 3.89 6.93 8.24
CA ALA A 24 3.99 7.88 7.14
C ALA A 24 5.00 7.39 6.07
N CYS A 25 6.15 6.87 6.51
CA CYS A 25 7.12 6.27 5.58
C CYS A 25 6.54 5.03 4.87
N LEU A 26 5.76 4.21 5.58
CA LEU A 26 5.09 3.05 5.00
C LEU A 26 4.02 3.47 3.97
N GLU A 27 3.30 4.56 4.22
CA GLU A 27 2.29 5.08 3.29
C GLU A 27 2.93 5.44 1.93
N GLU A 28 4.07 6.14 1.95
CA GLU A 28 4.81 6.50 0.74
C GLU A 28 5.27 5.26 -0.05
N GLN A 29 5.75 4.23 0.67
CA GLN A 29 6.17 2.98 0.05
C GLN A 29 4.99 2.25 -0.60
N ILE A 30 3.85 2.15 0.08
CA ILE A 30 2.63 1.54 -0.47
C ILE A 30 2.16 2.32 -1.70
N LEU A 31 2.17 3.66 -1.65
CA LEU A 31 1.79 4.49 -2.77
C LEU A 31 2.69 4.27 -3.99
N SER A 32 4.01 4.20 -3.78
CA SER A 32 4.98 3.87 -4.82
C SER A 32 4.70 2.51 -5.47
N LEU A 33 4.38 1.49 -4.67
CA LEU A 33 4.03 0.16 -5.17
C LEU A 33 2.73 0.18 -5.98
N ILE A 34 1.70 0.89 -5.51
CA ILE A 34 0.43 1.05 -6.23
C ILE A 34 0.68 1.70 -7.61
N HIS A 35 1.46 2.78 -7.66
CA HIS A 35 1.83 3.43 -8.91
C HIS A 35 2.58 2.50 -9.84
N ARG A 36 3.54 1.74 -9.32
CA ARG A 36 4.29 0.75 -10.11
C ARG A 36 3.38 -0.30 -10.75
N PHE A 37 2.33 -0.76 -10.05
CA PHE A 37 1.36 -1.67 -10.65
C PHE A 37 0.52 -0.97 -11.72
N ALA A 38 0.09 0.28 -11.49
CA ALA A 38 -0.62 1.09 -12.48
C ALA A 38 0.19 1.29 -13.77
N ASP A 39 1.48 1.56 -13.65
CA ASP A 39 2.38 1.72 -14.79
C ASP A 39 2.49 0.41 -15.60
N ARG A 40 2.67 -0.74 -14.92
CA ARG A 40 2.69 -2.05 -15.59
C ARG A 40 1.42 -2.34 -16.39
N PHE A 41 0.24 -1.89 -15.93
CA PHE A 41 -0.99 -2.04 -16.71
C PHE A 41 -0.96 -1.21 -17.98
N THR A 42 -0.47 0.02 -17.88
CA THR A 42 -0.35 0.94 -19.02
C THR A 42 0.64 0.39 -20.04
N ASP A 43 1.79 -0.09 -19.58
CA ASP A 43 2.87 -0.63 -20.41
C ASP A 43 2.51 -1.93 -21.12
N ARG A 44 1.62 -2.76 -20.52
CA ARG A 44 1.16 -4.02 -21.12
C ARG A 44 0.09 -3.83 -22.18
N LYS A 45 -0.61 -2.70 -22.21
CA LYS A 45 -1.70 -2.46 -23.15
C LYS A 45 -1.28 -2.61 -24.62
N PRO A 46 -0.13 -2.06 -25.07
CA PRO A 46 0.39 -2.30 -26.43
C PRO A 46 0.70 -3.78 -26.71
N GLU A 47 1.24 -4.52 -25.73
CA GLU A 47 1.56 -5.94 -25.87
C GLU A 47 0.30 -6.79 -26.03
N ILE A 48 -0.74 -6.50 -25.24
CA ILE A 48 -2.07 -7.13 -25.37
C ILE A 48 -2.62 -6.88 -26.77
N ASN A 49 -2.60 -5.63 -27.24
CA ASN A 49 -3.09 -5.27 -28.57
C ASN A 49 -2.32 -6.00 -29.68
N ARG A 50 -0.99 -6.09 -29.55
CA ARG A 50 -0.14 -6.82 -30.50
C ARG A 50 -0.51 -8.30 -30.52
N LEU A 51 -0.63 -8.97 -29.37
CA LEU A 51 -1.01 -10.38 -29.29
C LEU A 51 -2.42 -10.66 -29.86
N ASN A 52 -3.36 -9.73 -29.68
CA ASN A 52 -4.72 -9.87 -30.23
C ASN A 52 -4.79 -9.61 -31.74
N SER A 53 -3.79 -8.95 -32.33
CA SER A 53 -3.69 -8.75 -33.78
C SER A 53 -3.06 -9.92 -34.54
N LEU A 54 -2.47 -10.88 -33.83
CA LEU A 54 -1.81 -12.04 -34.42
C LEU A 54 -2.82 -13.15 -34.73
N PRO A 55 -2.60 -13.93 -35.80
CA PRO A 55 -3.44 -15.06 -36.15
C PRO A 55 -3.41 -16.14 -35.06
N ASP A 56 -4.49 -16.93 -35.00
CA ASP A 56 -4.60 -17.98 -34.00
C ASP A 56 -3.54 -19.05 -34.17
N HIS A 57 -2.81 -19.27 -33.08
CA HIS A 57 -1.73 -20.22 -32.96
C HIS A 57 -1.54 -20.57 -31.48
N SER A 58 -1.24 -21.83 -31.17
CA SER A 58 -1.10 -22.31 -29.79
C SER A 58 -0.13 -21.48 -28.94
N PHE A 59 1.02 -21.08 -29.49
CA PHE A 59 1.95 -20.15 -28.82
C PHE A 59 1.35 -18.75 -28.54
N ILE A 60 0.51 -18.23 -29.43
CA ILE A 60 -0.14 -16.92 -29.23
C ILE A 60 -1.22 -17.03 -28.15
N GLU A 61 -1.99 -18.12 -28.15
CA GLU A 61 -2.96 -18.41 -27.08
C GLU A 61 -2.28 -18.53 -25.71
N TYR A 62 -1.16 -19.24 -25.63
CA TYR A 62 -0.37 -19.31 -24.41
C TYR A 62 0.15 -17.93 -23.99
N GLY A 63 0.61 -17.10 -24.93
CA GLY A 63 1.02 -15.72 -24.67
C GLY A 63 -0.11 -14.87 -24.09
N ARG A 64 -1.32 -14.95 -24.68
CA ARG A 64 -2.53 -14.29 -24.18
C ARG A 64 -2.88 -14.76 -22.76
N TYR A 65 -2.82 -16.08 -22.52
CA TYR A 65 -3.06 -16.66 -21.20
C TYR A 65 -2.06 -16.15 -20.15
N ALA A 66 -0.75 -16.25 -20.43
CA ALA A 66 0.29 -15.84 -19.50
C ALA A 66 0.18 -14.34 -19.16
N LEU A 67 -0.06 -13.49 -20.17
CA LEU A 67 -0.25 -12.07 -19.98
C LEU A 67 -1.51 -11.75 -19.16
N GLY A 68 -2.59 -12.50 -19.39
CA GLY A 68 -3.81 -12.44 -18.58
C GLY A 68 -3.57 -12.82 -17.11
N CYS A 69 -2.83 -13.90 -16.86
CA CYS A 69 -2.45 -14.32 -15.51
C CYS A 69 -1.61 -13.27 -14.78
N MET A 70 -0.59 -12.72 -15.45
CA MET A 70 0.26 -11.66 -14.88
C MET A 70 -0.54 -10.39 -14.56
N THR A 71 -1.43 -10.00 -15.48
CA THR A 71 -2.32 -8.84 -15.31
C THR A 71 -3.26 -9.05 -14.13
N GLY A 72 -3.89 -10.23 -14.04
CA GLY A 72 -4.75 -10.58 -12.91
C GLY A 72 -4.00 -10.62 -11.57
N ALA A 73 -2.75 -11.10 -11.54
CA ALA A 73 -1.93 -11.10 -10.33
C ALA A 73 -1.60 -9.68 -9.88
N ASP A 74 -1.18 -8.80 -10.79
CA ASP A 74 -0.92 -7.40 -10.49
C ASP A 74 -2.19 -6.68 -9.98
N MET A 75 -3.38 -7.01 -10.50
CA MET A 75 -4.65 -6.40 -10.06
C MET A 75 -4.97 -6.79 -8.62
N LYS A 76 -4.77 -8.06 -8.28
CA LYS A 76 -4.95 -8.57 -6.92
C LYS A 76 -3.98 -7.88 -5.95
N ASN A 77 -2.71 -7.75 -6.33
CA ASN A 77 -1.71 -7.07 -5.51
C ASN A 77 -2.05 -5.58 -5.31
N ALA A 78 -2.44 -4.88 -6.37
CA ALA A 78 -2.86 -3.48 -6.26
C ALA A 78 -4.10 -3.30 -5.37
N THR A 79 -5.07 -4.21 -5.47
CA THR A 79 -6.27 -4.20 -4.63
C THR A 79 -5.92 -4.44 -3.16
N TYR A 80 -5.04 -5.42 -2.89
CA TYR A 80 -4.57 -5.69 -1.54
C TYR A 80 -3.82 -4.49 -0.95
N LEU A 81 -2.91 -3.88 -1.71
CA LEU A 81 -2.18 -2.69 -1.27
C LEU A 81 -3.11 -1.51 -0.99
N LYS A 82 -4.18 -1.34 -1.78
CA LYS A 82 -5.20 -0.34 -1.49
C LYS A 82 -5.86 -0.60 -0.13
N MET A 83 -6.25 -1.84 0.17
CA MET A 83 -6.83 -2.17 1.47
C MET A 83 -5.86 -1.91 2.62
N VAL A 84 -4.58 -2.27 2.44
CA VAL A 84 -3.53 -2.01 3.43
C VAL A 84 -3.34 -0.50 3.63
N LYS A 85 -3.38 0.30 2.56
CA LYS A 85 -3.32 1.76 2.65
C LYS A 85 -4.50 2.32 3.45
N ASP A 86 -5.72 1.87 3.17
CA ASP A 86 -6.92 2.35 3.85
C ASP A 86 -6.86 2.02 5.36
N GLU A 87 -6.35 0.83 5.72
CA GLU A 87 -6.11 0.43 7.11
C GLU A 87 -5.04 1.30 7.79
N LEU A 88 -3.92 1.53 7.09
CA LEU A 88 -2.82 2.35 7.59
C LEU A 88 -3.30 3.77 7.90
N LEU A 89 -4.03 4.39 6.98
CA LEU A 89 -4.57 5.74 7.17
C LEU A 89 -5.53 5.81 8.36
N ARG A 90 -6.36 4.78 8.56
CA ARG A 90 -7.21 4.69 9.76
C ARG A 90 -6.37 4.63 11.04
N SER A 91 -5.33 3.79 11.05
CA SER A 91 -4.46 3.64 12.22
C SER A 91 -3.68 4.91 12.55
N MET A 92 -3.24 5.66 11.53
CA MET A 92 -2.58 6.95 11.71
C MET A 92 -3.55 7.98 12.32
N GLU A 93 -4.79 8.05 11.86
CA GLU A 93 -5.80 8.95 12.42
C GLU A 93 -6.09 8.63 13.89
N GLU A 94 -6.23 7.34 14.24
CA GLU A 94 -6.41 6.91 15.62
C GLU A 94 -5.24 7.35 16.52
N LYS A 95 -4.00 7.21 16.05
CA LYS A 95 -2.81 7.67 16.80
C LYS A 95 -2.76 9.20 16.92
N HIS A 96 -3.10 9.94 15.87
CA HIS A 96 -3.21 11.41 15.95
C HIS A 96 -4.23 11.83 17.02
N GLN A 97 -5.39 11.18 17.06
CA GLN A 97 -6.41 11.46 18.06
C GLN A 97 -5.93 11.09 19.48
N LEU A 98 -5.24 9.97 19.64
CA LEU A 98 -4.63 9.58 20.92
C LEU A 98 -3.61 10.62 21.40
N ILE A 99 -2.69 11.06 20.53
CA ILE A 99 -1.71 12.11 20.86
C ILE A 99 -2.40 13.38 21.32
N LYS A 100 -3.46 13.80 20.62
CA LYS A 100 -4.25 14.98 20.99
C LYS A 100 -4.85 14.82 22.38
N ASN A 101 -5.50 13.69 22.65
CA ASN A 101 -6.11 13.40 23.96
C ASN A 101 -5.07 13.41 25.09
N TYR A 102 -3.89 12.80 24.89
CA TYR A 102 -2.82 12.78 25.89
C TYR A 102 -2.14 14.13 26.11
N LYS A 103 -2.22 15.06 25.14
CA LYS A 103 -1.74 16.44 25.30
C LYS A 103 -2.73 17.31 26.08
N GLU A 104 -4.03 17.04 25.95
CA GLU A 104 -5.12 17.79 26.58
C GLU A 104 -5.43 17.31 28.02
N MET A 105 -5.06 16.07 28.38
CA MET A 105 -5.11 15.53 29.75
C MET A 105 -3.96 16.04 30.62
#